data_AF-A0A839QB95-F1
#
_entry.id   AF-A0A839QB95-F1
#
_cell.length_a   1.000
_cell.length_b   1.000
_cell.length_c   1.000
_cell.angle_alpha   90.00
_cell.angle_beta   90.00
_cell.angle_gamma   90.00
#
_symmetry.space_group_name_H-M   'P 1'
#
loop_
_entity.id
_entity.type
_entity.pdbx_description
1 polymer ?
#
loop_
_entity_poly.entity_id
_entity_poly.type
_entity_poly.pdbx_seq_one_letter_code
_entity_poly.pdbx_strand_id
1 'polypeptide(L)' 'MTSPEAGTTRAGAIDFSGTKAAVWLSLTAFFALVVLYFIGMDQGATSVFGSNTYIHEFVHDARHLLGFPCH' A
#
# COMPACT_ATOMS: atom_id res chain seq x y z
N MET A 1 -0.25 -3.80 -64.70
CA MET A 1 0.69 -3.87 -63.57
C MET A 1 0.08 -3.05 -62.44
N THR A 2 -0.55 -3.68 -61.46
CA THR A 2 -1.14 -3.01 -60.31
C THR A 2 -0.58 -3.67 -59.06
N SER A 3 0.31 -2.98 -58.37
CA SER A 3 0.92 -3.43 -57.12
C SER A 3 -0.09 -3.45 -55.98
N PRO A 4 -0.01 -4.40 -55.03
CA PRO A 4 -0.87 -4.37 -53.86
C PRO A 4 -0.37 -3.33 -52.86
N GLU A 5 -1.26 -2.48 -52.38
CA GLU A 5 -0.99 -1.52 -51.32
C GLU A 5 -0.92 -2.29 -50.00
N ALA A 6 0.28 -2.44 -49.45
CA ALA A 6 0.52 -3.12 -48.19
C ALA A 6 -0.04 -2.25 -47.04
N GLY A 7 -1.24 -2.60 -46.58
CA GLY A 7 -1.86 -1.95 -45.42
C GLY A 7 -0.99 -2.13 -44.18
N THR A 8 -0.42 -1.04 -43.68
CA THR A 8 0.32 -1.02 -42.41
C THR A 8 -0.63 -1.30 -41.26
N THR A 9 -0.59 -2.49 -40.68
CA THR A 9 -1.28 -2.80 -39.44
C THR A 9 -0.62 -2.01 -38.31
N ARG A 10 -1.23 -0.90 -37.88
CA ARG A 10 -0.84 -0.25 -36.62
C ARG A 10 -1.18 -1.19 -35.47
N ALA A 11 -0.16 -1.71 -34.79
CA ALA A 11 -0.35 -2.40 -33.52
C ALA A 11 -1.08 -1.46 -32.55
N GLY A 12 -2.23 -1.90 -32.02
CA GLY A 12 -3.02 -1.12 -31.07
C GLY A 12 -2.23 -0.87 -29.78
N ALA A 13 -2.26 0.37 -29.29
CA ALA A 13 -1.63 0.72 -28.01
C ALA A 13 -2.39 0.04 -26.86
N ILE A 14 -1.66 -0.65 -25.99
CA ILE A 14 -2.23 -1.29 -24.80
C ILE A 14 -2.44 -0.21 -23.73
N ASP A 15 -3.69 -0.06 -23.25
CA ASP A 15 -4.00 0.86 -22.17
C ASP A 15 -3.77 0.18 -20.80
N PHE A 16 -2.77 0.67 -20.06
CA PHE A 16 -2.42 0.18 -18.73
C PHE A 16 -3.08 0.99 -17.60
N SER A 17 -4.03 1.89 -17.91
CA SER A 17 -4.62 2.80 -16.93
C SER A 17 -5.29 2.05 -15.78
N GLY A 18 -6.08 1.01 -16.07
CA GLY A 18 -6.76 0.19 -15.07
C GLY A 18 -5.78 -0.55 -14.15
N THR A 19 -4.78 -1.22 -14.72
CA THR A 19 -3.75 -1.94 -13.95
C THR A 19 -2.94 -0.98 -13.07
N LYS A 20 -2.58 0.19 -13.60
CA LYS A 20 -1.87 1.23 -12.84
C LYS A 20 -2.71 1.70 -11.64
N ALA A 21 -3.99 1.98 -11.86
CA ALA A 21 -4.90 2.40 -10.80
C ALA A 21 -5.06 1.30 -9.72
N ALA A 22 -5.24 0.05 -10.15
CA ALA A 22 -5.34 -1.08 -9.24
C ALA A 22 -4.08 -1.22 -8.36
N VAL A 23 -2.88 -1.16 -8.94
CA VAL A 23 -1.63 -1.22 -8.19
C VAL A 23 -1.53 -0.11 -7.15
N TRP A 24 -1.83 1.13 -7.52
CA TRP A 24 -1.77 2.26 -6.59
C TRP A 24 -2.79 2.15 -5.46
N LEU A 25 -4.03 1.76 -5.76
CA LEU A 25 -5.06 1.57 -4.75
C LEU A 25 -4.73 0.43 -3.80
N SER A 26 -4.26 -0.71 -4.33
CA SER A 26 -3.86 -1.86 -3.51
C SER A 26 -2.68 -1.54 -2.60
N LEU A 27 -1.64 -0.85 -3.10
CA LEU A 27 -0.52 -0.43 -2.27
C LEU A 27 -0.97 0.55 -1.18
N THR A 28 -1.76 1.55 -1.53
CA THR A 28 -2.27 2.53 -0.57
C THR A 28 -3.11 1.86 0.52
N ALA A 29 -4.02 0.96 0.13
CA ALA A 29 -4.84 0.20 1.07
C ALA A 29 -3.98 -0.68 1.98
N PHE A 30 -2.99 -1.37 1.43
CA PHE A 30 -2.05 -2.20 2.19
C PHE A 30 -1.31 -1.37 3.25
N PHE A 31 -0.70 -0.24 2.87
CA PHE A 31 0.02 0.61 3.82
C PHE A 31 -0.90 1.24 4.86
N ALA A 32 -2.13 1.61 4.49
CA ALA A 32 -3.12 2.10 5.44
C ALA A 32 -3.43 1.02 6.51
N LEU A 33 -3.61 -0.24 6.10
CA LEU A 33 -3.82 -1.34 7.03
C LEU A 33 -2.61 -1.59 7.94
N VAL A 34 -1.39 -1.49 7.40
CA VAL A 34 -0.15 -1.59 8.20
C VAL A 34 -0.11 -0.50 9.28
N VAL A 35 -0.41 0.74 8.93
CA VAL A 35 -0.46 1.85 9.90
C VAL A 35 -1.53 1.62 10.97
N LEU A 36 -2.74 1.21 10.57
CA LEU A 36 -3.81 0.89 11.52
C LEU A 36 -3.44 -0.29 12.44
N TYR A 37 -2.74 -1.29 11.92
CA TYR A 37 -2.21 -2.40 12.72
C TYR A 37 -1.26 -1.91 13.81
N PHE A 38 -0.27 -1.09 13.45
CA PHE A 38 0.68 -0.57 14.44
C PHE A 38 0.02 0.32 15.48
N ILE A 39 -0.88 1.24 15.08
CA ILE A 39 -1.54 2.17 16.01
C ILE A 39 -2.55 1.46 16.93
N GLY A 40 -3.26 0.45 16.41
CA GLY A 40 -4.40 -0.16 17.10
C GLY A 40 -4.15 -1.54 17.72
N MET A 41 -3.24 -2.34 17.17
CA MET A 41 -3.13 -3.77 17.49
C MET A 41 -1.73 -4.23 17.92
N ASP A 42 -0.65 -3.56 17.48
CA ASP A 42 0.70 -4.00 17.82
C ASP A 42 1.05 -3.73 19.30
N GLN A 43 1.22 -4.81 20.07
CA GLN A 43 1.61 -4.78 21.48
C GLN A 43 3.14 -4.99 21.67
N GLY A 44 3.97 -4.57 20.70
CA GLY A 44 5.41 -4.86 20.69
C GLY A 44 5.76 -6.28 20.22
N ALA A 45 4.78 -7.02 19.68
CA ALA A 45 4.96 -8.39 19.19
C ALA A 45 5.86 -8.47 17.94
N THR A 46 5.98 -7.37 17.19
CA THR A 46 6.78 -7.30 15.96
C THR A 46 8.15 -6.63 16.16
N SER A 47 8.60 -6.45 17.42
CA SER A 47 9.89 -5.82 17.71
C SER A 47 11.07 -6.64 17.17
N VAL A 48 11.78 -6.07 16.20
CA VAL A 48 12.95 -6.70 15.54
C VAL A 48 14.24 -6.49 16.32
N PHE A 49 14.28 -5.50 17.22
CA PHE A 49 15.47 -5.13 18.01
C PHE A 49 15.47 -5.69 19.44
N GLY A 50 14.67 -6.72 19.71
CA GLY A 50 14.57 -7.38 21.03
C GLY A 50 13.44 -6.82 21.91
N SER A 51 13.41 -7.24 23.18
CA SER A 51 12.37 -6.94 24.19
C SER A 51 12.34 -5.48 24.67
N ASN A 52 12.55 -4.53 23.76
CA ASN A 52 12.54 -3.10 24.02
C ASN A 52 11.31 -2.48 23.36
N THR A 53 10.48 -1.80 24.15
CA THR A 53 9.15 -1.32 23.76
C THR A 53 9.12 0.15 23.35
N TYR A 54 10.25 0.81 23.12
CA TYR A 54 10.27 2.26 22.79
C TYR A 54 9.35 2.65 21.63
N ILE A 55 9.34 1.88 20.55
CA ILE A 55 8.42 2.14 19.42
C ILE A 55 6.98 1.84 19.82
N HIS A 56 6.76 0.76 20.57
CA HIS A 56 5.44 0.40 21.06
C HIS A 56 4.85 1.50 21.96
N GLU A 57 5.62 2.02 22.92
CA GLU A 57 5.22 3.11 23.81
C GLU A 57 4.98 4.42 23.06
N PHE A 58 5.84 4.78 22.10
CA PHE A 58 5.65 5.95 21.26
C PHE A 58 4.34 5.87 20.46
N VAL A 59 4.08 4.72 19.84
CA VAL A 59 2.86 4.48 19.05
C VAL A 59 1.63 4.39 19.97
N HIS A 60 1.78 3.78 21.15
CA HIS A 60 0.75 3.71 22.17
C HIS A 60 0.33 5.10 22.65
N ASP A 61 1.28 6.02 22.88
CA ASP A 61 0.99 7.41 23.24
C ASP A 61 0.32 8.17 22.08
N ALA A 62 0.74 7.94 20.84
CA ALA A 62 0.11 8.53 19.67
C ALA A 62 -1.35 8.07 19.50
N ARG A 63 -1.69 6.80 19.82
CA ARG A 63 -3.07 6.32 19.76
C ARG A 63 -3.95 6.98 20.82
N HIS A 64 -3.40 7.22 22.02
CA HIS A 64 -4.11 7.97 23.06
C HIS A 64 -4.36 9.41 22.63
N LEU A 65 -3.37 10.06 21.98
CA LEU A 65 -3.55 11.40 21.41
C LEU A 65 -4.66 11.45 20.36
N LEU A 66 -4.80 10.40 19.55
CA LEU A 66 -5.87 10.25 18.56
C LEU A 66 -7.22 9.81 19.16
N GLY A 67 -7.30 9.67 20.49
CA GLY A 67 -8.54 9.35 21.21
C GLY A 67 -8.93 7.86 21.19
N PHE A 68 -8.02 6.97 20.77
CA PHE A 68 -8.28 5.53 20.79
C PHE A 68 -8.15 4.98 22.22
N PRO A 69 -9.15 4.26 22.75
CA PRO A 69 -9.11 3.71 24.10
C PRO A 69 -8.12 2.53 24.23
N CYS A 70 -7.46 2.42 25.38
CA CYS A 70 -6.67 1.27 25.79
C CYS A 70 -7.43 0.34 26.74
N HIS A 71 -7.02 -0.94 26.80
CA HIS A 71 -7.52 -1.92 27.77
C HIS A 71 -6.49 -2.08 28.88
#